data_AF-A0A4Y8A8Q9-F1
#
_entry.id   AF-A0A4Y8A8Q9-F1
#
_cell.length_a   1.000
_cell.length_b   1.000
_cell.length_c   1.000
_cell.angle_alpha   90.00
_cell.angle_beta   90.00
_cell.angle_gamma   90.00
#
_symmetry.space_group_name_H-M   'P 1'
#
loop_
_entity.id
_entity.type
_entity.pdbx_description
1 polymer ?
#
loop_
_entity_poly.entity_id
_entity_poly.type
_entity_poly.pdbx_seq_one_letter_code
_entity_poly.pdbx_strand_id
1 'polypeptide(L)'
;MILEDFLYRLKLEYHTLHTLNTETYYQRLASLFVVLELDGDNLNAEHDLGLDQVLEKMNDINEDDLHQDLSPEELALLIKKVKTGLALLINQIEA
;
A
#
# COMPACT_ATOMS: atom_id res chain seq x y z
N MET A 1 -4.40 5.41 13.81
CA MET A 1 -3.34 6.39 13.47
C MET A 1 -3.99 7.74 13.17
N ILE A 2 -3.27 8.89 13.18
CA ILE A 2 -3.83 10.15 12.64
C ILE A 2 -3.48 10.31 11.16
N LEU A 3 -4.22 11.16 10.42
CA LEU A 3 -4.05 11.33 8.98
C LEU A 3 -2.63 11.77 8.56
N GLU A 4 -1.98 12.65 9.32
CA GLU A 4 -0.63 13.13 9.02
C GLU A 4 0.41 11.99 9.10
N ASP A 5 0.35 11.19 10.17
CA ASP A 5 1.23 10.03 10.36
C ASP A 5 0.98 8.97 9.28
N PHE A 6 -0.28 8.76 8.90
CA PHE A 6 -0.67 7.86 7.83
C PHE A 6 -0.07 8.31 6.50
N LEU A 7 -0.28 9.57 6.12
CA LEU A 7 0.29 10.15 4.91
C LEU A 7 1.83 10.07 4.89
N TYR A 8 2.48 10.38 6.02
CA TYR A 8 3.93 10.25 6.16
C TYR A 8 4.38 8.81 5.90
N ARG A 9 3.69 7.82 6.50
CA ARG A 9 4.00 6.41 6.32
C ARG A 9 3.81 5.96 4.87
N LEU A 10 2.72 6.36 4.21
CA LEU A 10 2.49 6.03 2.79
C LEU A 10 3.62 6.56 1.91
N LYS A 11 4.05 7.81 2.13
CA LYS A 11 5.18 8.42 1.39
C LYS A 11 6.48 7.68 1.65
N LEU A 12 6.76 7.33 2.90
CA LEU A 12 7.97 6.57 3.26
C LEU A 12 8.01 5.22 2.54
N GLU A 13 6.91 4.47 2.56
CA GLU A 13 6.82 3.19 1.85
C GLU A 13 6.95 3.39 0.34
N TYR A 14 6.23 4.33 -0.26
CA TYR A 14 6.34 4.66 -1.69
C TYR A 14 7.79 4.90 -2.14
N HIS A 15 8.56 5.63 -1.33
CA HIS A 15 9.96 5.94 -1.63
C HIS A 15 10.91 4.76 -1.40
N THR A 16 10.57 3.80 -0.54
CA THR A 16 11.48 2.72 -0.13
C THR A 16 11.11 1.35 -0.69
N LEU A 17 9.94 1.18 -1.31
CA LEU A 17 9.51 -0.08 -1.96
C LEU A 17 10.52 -0.65 -2.96
N HIS A 18 11.33 0.20 -3.60
CA HIS A 18 12.35 -0.23 -4.57
C HIS A 18 13.52 -0.99 -3.91
N THR A 19 13.66 -0.96 -2.59
CA THR A 19 14.71 -1.69 -1.86
C THR A 19 14.26 -3.09 -1.44
N LEU A 20 13.02 -3.49 -1.74
CA LEU A 20 12.51 -4.81 -1.41
C LEU A 20 13.22 -5.88 -2.26
N ASN A 21 13.41 -7.04 -1.65
CA ASN A 21 13.94 -8.24 -2.29
C ASN A 21 13.07 -9.44 -1.91
N THR A 22 13.34 -10.59 -2.52
CA THR A 22 12.59 -11.85 -2.31
C THR A 22 12.58 -12.34 -0.86
N GLU A 23 13.54 -11.91 -0.02
CA GLU A 23 13.61 -12.30 1.39
C GLU A 23 12.75 -11.41 2.30
N THR A 24 12.52 -10.15 1.91
CA THR A 24 11.95 -9.12 2.78
C THR A 24 10.60 -8.59 2.33
N TYR A 25 10.23 -8.77 1.06
CA TYR A 25 9.03 -8.16 0.51
C TYR A 25 7.76 -8.61 1.21
N TYR A 26 7.62 -9.91 1.51
CA TYR A 26 6.37 -10.48 2.00
C TYR A 26 5.98 -9.85 3.33
N GLN A 27 6.90 -9.86 4.30
CA GLN A 27 6.64 -9.29 5.62
C GLN A 27 6.33 -7.79 5.54
N ARG A 28 7.05 -7.05 4.68
CA ARG A 28 6.92 -5.62 4.56
C ARG A 28 5.62 -5.20 3.87
N LEU A 29 5.25 -5.86 2.77
CA LEU A 29 4.00 -5.62 2.06
C LEU A 29 2.79 -6.09 2.87
N ALA A 30 2.85 -7.25 3.54
CA ALA A 30 1.79 -7.70 4.42
C ALA A 30 1.53 -6.67 5.54
N SER A 31 2.59 -6.13 6.16
CA SER A 31 2.43 -5.08 7.16
C SER A 31 1.85 -3.79 6.58
N LEU A 32 2.15 -3.44 5.33
CA LEU A 32 1.56 -2.29 4.65
C LEU A 32 0.07 -2.49 4.41
N PHE A 33 -0.33 -3.65 3.90
CA PHE A 33 -1.75 -3.93 3.60
C PHE A 33 -2.62 -3.92 4.85
N VAL A 34 -2.13 -4.45 5.98
CA VAL A 34 -2.85 -4.35 7.27
C VAL A 34 -3.09 -2.89 7.68
N VAL A 35 -2.14 -2.00 7.40
CA VAL A 35 -2.29 -0.57 7.71
C VAL A 35 -3.28 0.10 6.76
N LEU A 36 -3.26 -0.28 5.49
CA LEU A 36 -4.23 0.23 4.51
C LEU A 36 -5.66 -0.20 4.87
N GLU A 37 -5.86 -1.46 5.26
CA GLU A 37 -7.15 -1.99 5.68
C GLU A 37 -7.62 -1.31 6.97
N LEU A 38 -6.80 -1.32 8.03
CA LEU A 38 -7.26 -0.83 9.34
C LEU A 38 -7.25 0.70 9.45
N ASP A 39 -6.14 1.35 9.12
CA ASP A 39 -6.05 2.81 9.26
C ASP A 39 -6.62 3.52 8.03
N GLY A 40 -6.47 2.97 6.82
CA GLY A 40 -6.97 3.58 5.59
C GLY A 40 -8.50 3.67 5.54
N ASP A 41 -9.22 2.58 5.84
CA ASP A 41 -10.69 2.58 5.84
C ASP A 41 -11.25 3.53 6.91
N ASN A 42 -10.67 3.49 8.11
CA ASN A 42 -11.09 4.36 9.21
C ASN A 42 -10.87 5.84 8.89
N LEU A 43 -9.68 6.19 8.37
CA LEU A 43 -9.36 7.58 8.02
C LEU A 43 -10.15 8.07 6.80
N ASN A 44 -10.45 7.17 5.85
CA ASN A 44 -11.32 7.49 4.71
C ASN A 44 -12.72 7.90 5.20
N ALA A 45 -13.30 7.14 6.12
CA ALA A 45 -14.61 7.42 6.69
C ALA A 45 -14.61 8.66 7.62
N GLU A 46 -13.55 8.87 8.41
CA GLU A 46 -13.44 10.00 9.33
C GLU A 46 -13.28 11.35 8.60
N HIS A 47 -12.53 11.36 7.50
CA HIS A 47 -12.16 12.59 6.79
C HIS A 47 -12.84 12.76 5.42
N ASP A 48 -13.71 11.83 5.00
CA ASP A 48 -14.42 11.83 3.71
C ASP A 48 -13.46 11.96 2.51
N LEU A 49 -12.43 11.10 2.48
CA LEU A 49 -11.31 11.22 1.53
C LEU A 49 -11.61 10.65 0.13
N GLY A 50 -12.65 9.82 0.00
CA GLY A 50 -13.04 9.18 -1.25
C GLY A 50 -12.04 8.13 -1.75
N LEU A 51 -11.38 7.41 -0.84
CA LEU A 51 -10.33 6.44 -1.13
C LEU A 51 -10.85 5.03 -1.46
N ASP A 52 -12.16 4.78 -1.36
CA ASP A 52 -12.76 3.44 -1.37
C ASP A 52 -12.28 2.58 -2.55
N GLN A 53 -12.33 3.11 -3.77
CA GLN A 53 -11.93 2.38 -4.97
C GLN A 53 -10.44 2.04 -5.01
N VAL A 54 -9.60 2.87 -4.39
CA VAL A 54 -8.16 2.65 -4.36
C VAL A 54 -7.80 1.65 -3.26
N LEU A 55 -8.46 1.73 -2.10
CA LEU A 55 -8.31 0.77 -1.01
C LEU A 55 -8.80 -0.63 -1.42
N GLU A 56 -9.94 -0.74 -2.10
CA GLU A 56 -10.45 -1.99 -2.65
C GLU A 56 -9.44 -2.66 -3.59
N LYS A 57 -8.88 -1.90 -4.56
CA LYS A 57 -7.84 -2.42 -5.47
C LYS A 57 -6.55 -2.82 -4.75
N MET A 58 -6.22 -2.16 -3.63
CA MET A 58 -5.05 -2.54 -2.84
C MET A 58 -5.30 -3.84 -2.07
N ASN A 59 -6.53 -4.07 -1.60
CA ASN A 59 -6.92 -5.34 -1.00
C ASN A 59 -6.88 -6.49 -2.01
N ASP A 60 -7.33 -6.28 -3.25
CA ASP A 60 -7.21 -7.30 -4.31
C ASP A 60 -5.75 -7.73 -4.53
N ILE A 61 -4.81 -6.78 -4.52
CA ILE A 61 -3.36 -7.08 -4.65
C ILE A 61 -2.88 -7.93 -3.45
N ASN A 62 -3.37 -7.64 -2.24
CA ASN A 62 -3.01 -8.40 -1.04
C ASN A 62 -3.54 -9.85 -1.11
N GLU A 63 -4.76 -10.04 -1.59
CA GLU A 63 -5.39 -11.37 -1.66
C GLU A 63 -4.85 -12.23 -2.80
N ASP A 64 -4.71 -11.65 -4.00
CA ASP A 64 -4.42 -12.41 -5.22
C ASP A 64 -2.93 -12.46 -5.58
N ASP A 65 -2.16 -11.38 -5.31
CA ASP A 65 -0.78 -11.26 -5.77
C ASP A 65 0.27 -11.48 -4.65
N LEU A 66 -0.10 -11.34 -3.37
CA LEU A 66 0.86 -11.43 -2.26
C LEU A 66 0.97 -12.86 -1.71
N HIS A 67 2.02 -13.57 -2.11
CA HIS A 67 2.38 -14.86 -1.53
C HIS A 67 3.87 -14.91 -1.24
N GLN A 68 4.31 -15.88 -0.42
CA GLN A 68 5.73 -16.20 -0.23
C GLN A 68 6.23 -16.90 -1.51
N ASP A 69 7.48 -16.67 -1.94
CA ASP A 69 8.10 -17.30 -3.12
C ASP A 69 7.82 -16.67 -4.50
N LEU A 70 7.59 -15.36 -4.59
CA LEU A 70 7.60 -14.65 -5.89
C LEU A 70 8.99 -14.69 -6.55
N SER A 71 9.02 -14.91 -7.86
CA SER A 71 10.23 -14.67 -8.66
C SER A 71 10.61 -13.18 -8.66
N PRO A 72 11.87 -12.83 -8.97
CA PRO A 72 12.30 -11.43 -9.05
C PRO A 72 11.46 -10.59 -10.03
N GLU A 73 11.05 -11.16 -11.16
CA GLU A 73 10.22 -10.50 -12.16
C GLU A 73 8.81 -10.24 -11.66
N GLU A 74 8.19 -11.22 -10.99
CA GLU A 74 6.86 -11.09 -10.40
C GLU A 74 6.88 -10.09 -9.23
N LEU A 75 7.93 -10.12 -8.41
CA LEU A 75 8.14 -9.15 -7.34
C LEU A 75 8.27 -7.72 -7.90
N ALA A 76 9.02 -7.52 -8.98
CA ALA A 76 9.13 -6.21 -9.62
C ALA A 76 7.77 -5.69 -10.13
N LEU A 77 6.93 -6.58 -10.68
CA LEU A 77 5.57 -6.24 -11.10
C LEU A 77 4.68 -5.89 -9.91
N LEU A 78 4.71 -6.69 -8.83
CA LEU A 78 3.97 -6.43 -7.59
C LEU A 78 4.36 -5.09 -6.99
N ILE A 79 5.67 -4.82 -6.83
CA ILE A 79 6.19 -3.53 -6.34
C ILE A 79 5.64 -2.37 -7.18
N LYS A 80 5.59 -2.51 -8.51
CA LYS A 80 5.05 -1.47 -9.39
C LYS A 80 3.56 -1.24 -9.19
N LYS A 81 2.76 -2.29 -9.02
CA LYS A 81 1.32 -2.20 -8.72
C LYS A 81 1.09 -1.47 -7.39
N VAL A 82 1.71 -1.96 -6.32
CA VAL A 82 1.63 -1.36 -4.96
C VAL A 82 2.06 0.10 -4.99
N LYS A 83 3.18 0.41 -5.65
CA LYS A 83 3.69 1.78 -5.75
C LYS A 83 2.71 2.72 -6.47
N THR A 84 2.00 2.21 -7.47
CA THR A 84 0.97 2.98 -8.18
C THR A 84 -0.23 3.23 -7.28
N GLY A 85 -0.72 2.22 -6.55
CA GLY A 85 -1.81 2.39 -5.59
C GLY A 85 -1.46 3.38 -4.49
N LEU A 86 -0.25 3.30 -3.92
CA LEU A 86 0.24 4.28 -2.93
C LEU A 86 0.28 5.70 -3.50
N ALA A 87 0.74 5.89 -4.74
CA ALA A 87 0.76 7.20 -5.36
C ALA A 87 -0.66 7.80 -5.51
N LEU A 88 -1.64 6.98 -5.86
CA LEU A 88 -3.03 7.41 -5.96
C LEU A 88 -3.60 7.80 -4.59
N LEU A 89 -3.36 6.98 -3.55
CA LEU A 89 -3.77 7.30 -2.18
C LEU A 89 -3.16 8.62 -1.71
N ILE A 90 -1.84 8.78 -1.87
CA ILE A 90 -1.11 9.99 -1.47
C ILE A 90 -1.70 11.22 -2.18
N ASN A 91 -1.83 11.17 -3.51
CA ASN A 91 -2.36 12.30 -4.27
C ASN A 91 -3.79 12.67 -3.86
N GLN A 92 -4.63 11.67 -3.57
CA GLN A 92 -6.02 11.91 -3.17
C GLN A 92 -6.10 12.54 -1.77
N ILE A 93 -5.23 12.14 -0.84
CA ILE A 93 -5.18 12.73 0.51
C ILE A 93 -4.63 14.16 0.49
N GLU A 94 -3.74 14.47 -0.45
CA GLU A 94 -3.11 15.80 -0.58
C GLU A 94 -3.90 16.82 -1.42
N ALA A 95 -4.93 16.39 -2.15
CA ALA A 95 -5.73 17.22 -3.04
C ALA A 95 -6.67 18.18 -2.28
#